data_AF-A0A2E6AKN6-F1
#
_entry.id   AF-A0A2E6AKN6-F1
#
_cell.length_a   1.000
_cell.length_b   1.000
_cell.length_c   1.000
_cell.angle_alpha   90.00
_cell.angle_beta   90.00
_cell.angle_gamma   90.00
#
_symmetry.space_group_name_H-M   'P 1'
#
loop_
_entity.id
_entity.type
_entity.pdbx_description
1 polymer ?
#
loop_
_entity_poly.entity_id
_entity_poly.type
_entity_poly.pdbx_seq_one_letter_code
_entity_poly.pdbx_strand_id
1 'polypeptide(L)'
;MAGGDASQQRLQHLIHTFVHRLLCPETEEWQMRLLLREIIEPTRASEEMVQEGFQPFFGNLLEILRTLCGSSRPEHELHRIGFSIISQCVFYRAHHRIVEMMLDAQERKDHFTAEELAERIFRFSQAAIGMASSGVTNAMTRSTDA
;
A
#
# COMPACT_ATOMS: atom_id res chain seq x y z
N MET A 1 12.86 7.48 -19.18
CA MET A 1 13.38 7.01 -17.87
C MET A 1 13.05 8.02 -16.75
N ALA A 2 13.16 9.34 -16.95
CA ALA A 2 12.83 10.36 -15.94
C ALA A 2 11.41 10.33 -15.34
N GLY A 3 10.38 9.88 -16.10
CA GLY A 3 9.00 9.80 -15.59
C GLY A 3 8.72 8.61 -14.65
N GLY A 4 9.56 7.56 -14.69
CA GLY A 4 9.44 6.38 -13.84
C GLY A 4 9.89 6.67 -12.41
N ASP A 5 11.08 7.28 -12.26
CA ASP A 5 11.64 7.64 -10.95
C ASP A 5 10.73 8.63 -10.20
N ALA A 6 10.18 9.63 -10.91
CA ALA A 6 9.23 10.58 -10.34
C ALA A 6 7.93 9.89 -9.88
N SER A 7 7.41 8.95 -10.67
CA SER A 7 6.20 8.20 -10.30
C SER A 7 6.45 7.24 -9.13
N GLN A 8 7.65 6.68 -9.03
CA GLN A 8 8.04 5.85 -7.90
C GLN A 8 8.08 6.66 -6.60
N GLN A 9 8.66 7.86 -6.64
CA GLN A 9 8.65 8.78 -5.51
C GLN A 9 7.22 9.22 -5.14
N ARG A 10 6.36 9.48 -6.14
CA ARG A 10 4.92 9.76 -5.90
C ARG A 10 4.23 8.60 -5.21
N LEU A 11 4.48 7.36 -5.64
CA LEU A 11 3.90 6.17 -4.99
C LEU A 11 4.38 6.04 -3.55
N GLN A 12 5.68 6.18 -3.31
CA GLN A 12 6.27 6.14 -1.97
C GLN A 12 5.62 7.19 -1.07
N HIS A 13 5.58 8.45 -1.52
CA HIS A 13 4.98 9.54 -0.75
C HIS A 13 3.49 9.33 -0.47
N LEU A 14 2.73 8.81 -1.44
CA LEU A 14 1.30 8.49 -1.26
C LEU A 14 1.11 7.41 -0.19
N ILE A 15 1.89 6.32 -0.23
CA ILE A 15 1.83 5.23 0.75
C ILE A 15 2.24 5.74 2.14
N HIS A 16 3.35 6.46 2.26
CA HIS A 16 3.80 7.04 3.53
C HIS A 16 2.75 7.96 4.14
N THR A 17 2.22 8.88 3.33
CA THR A 17 1.18 9.82 3.79
C THR A 17 -0.07 9.07 4.25
N PHE A 18 -0.49 8.05 3.50
CA PHE A 18 -1.70 7.30 3.82
C PHE A 18 -1.54 6.47 5.10
N VAL A 19 -0.44 5.74 5.25
CA VAL A 19 -0.14 4.96 6.47
C VAL A 19 0.00 5.89 7.67
N HIS A 20 0.72 7.01 7.55
CA HIS A 20 0.82 7.98 8.64
C HIS A 20 -0.53 8.52 9.05
N ARG A 21 -1.42 8.90 8.11
CA ARG A 21 -2.77 9.38 8.44
C ARG A 21 -3.61 8.32 9.15
N LEU A 22 -3.53 7.06 8.71
CA LEU A 22 -4.29 5.97 9.33
C LEU A 22 -3.81 5.67 10.76
N LEU A 23 -2.50 5.70 10.97
CA LEU A 23 -1.87 5.35 12.24
C LEU A 23 -1.57 6.57 13.13
N CYS A 24 -1.92 7.79 12.69
CA CYS A 24 -1.65 9.02 13.43
C CYS A 24 -2.42 9.03 14.76
N PRO A 25 -1.72 9.14 15.91
CA PRO A 25 -2.37 9.24 17.22
C PRO A 25 -3.25 10.48 17.38
N GLU A 26 -2.98 11.54 16.61
CA GLU A 26 -3.71 12.83 16.68
C GLU A 26 -5.05 12.81 15.94
N THR A 27 -5.33 11.76 15.15
CA THR A 27 -6.66 11.62 14.53
C THR A 27 -7.67 11.28 15.61
N GLU A 28 -8.74 12.07 15.72
CA GLU A 28 -9.76 11.84 16.74
C GLU A 28 -10.29 10.41 16.63
N GLU A 29 -10.20 9.64 17.72
CA GLU A 29 -10.47 8.21 17.70
C GLU A 29 -11.87 7.86 17.17
N TRP A 30 -12.86 8.73 17.43
CA TRP A 30 -14.23 8.53 16.97
C TRP A 30 -14.37 8.71 15.45
N GLN A 31 -13.64 9.64 14.84
CA GLN A 31 -13.66 9.86 13.39
C GLN A 31 -13.13 8.63 12.66
N MET A 32 -11.98 8.13 13.12
CA MET A 32 -11.38 6.93 12.55
C MET A 32 -12.23 5.68 12.79
N ARG A 33 -12.88 5.57 13.96
CA ARG A 33 -13.82 4.47 14.22
C ARG A 33 -15.04 4.52 13.29
N LEU A 34 -15.59 5.71 13.04
CA LEU A 34 -16.70 5.89 12.10
C LEU A 34 -16.28 5.55 10.67
N LEU A 35 -15.13 6.06 10.22
CA LEU A 35 -14.54 5.76 8.92
C LEU A 35 -14.40 4.24 8.71
N LEU A 36 -13.80 3.54 9.67
CA LEU A 36 -13.60 2.08 9.59
C LEU A 36 -14.93 1.32 9.60
N ARG A 37 -15.92 1.79 10.36
CA ARG A 37 -17.27 1.18 10.34
C ARG A 37 -17.88 1.27 8.95
N GLU A 38 -17.88 2.45 8.33
CA GLU A 38 -18.47 2.66 7.01
C GLU A 38 -17.70 1.90 5.90
N ILE A 39 -16.40 1.62 6.10
CA ILE A 39 -15.64 0.73 5.20
C ILE A 39 -16.12 -0.72 5.29
N ILE A 40 -16.44 -1.21 6.49
CA ILE A 40 -16.81 -2.62 6.74
C ILE A 40 -18.29 -2.85 6.46
N GLU A 41 -19.14 -1.92 6.86
CA GLU A 41 -20.60 -1.98 6.75
C GLU A 41 -21.11 -0.68 6.14
N PRO A 42 -21.06 -0.55 4.79
CA PRO A 42 -21.41 0.68 4.13
C PRO A 42 -22.88 1.07 4.34
N THR A 43 -23.11 2.33 4.66
CA THR A 43 -24.44 2.94 4.72
C THR A 43 -24.59 3.98 3.61
N ARG A 44 -25.73 4.66 3.56
CA ARG A 44 -25.90 5.80 2.64
C ARG A 44 -24.88 6.93 2.88
N ALA A 45 -24.39 7.10 4.11
CA ALA A 45 -23.33 8.05 4.42
C ALA A 45 -21.97 7.66 3.78
N SER A 46 -21.78 6.37 3.45
CA SER A 46 -20.60 5.92 2.73
C SER A 46 -20.54 6.42 1.29
N GLU A 47 -21.68 6.74 0.66
CA GLU A 47 -21.73 7.20 -0.74
C GLU A 47 -20.98 8.53 -0.90
N GLU A 48 -21.22 9.48 0.00
CA GLU A 48 -20.56 10.79 0.03
C GLU A 48 -19.05 10.62 0.32
N MET A 49 -18.69 9.78 1.30
CA MET A 49 -17.29 9.46 1.60
C MET A 49 -16.55 8.83 0.42
N VAL A 50 -17.23 8.00 -0.37
CA VAL A 50 -16.66 7.44 -1.61
C VAL A 50 -16.44 8.53 -2.63
N GLN A 51 -17.43 9.38 -2.88
CA GLN A 51 -17.36 10.42 -3.91
C GLN A 51 -16.33 11.50 -3.58
N GLU A 52 -16.29 11.96 -2.33
CA GLU A 52 -15.45 13.08 -1.91
C GLU A 52 -14.04 12.66 -1.46
N GLY A 53 -13.90 11.41 -1.00
CA GLY A 53 -12.66 10.90 -0.42
C GLY A 53 -12.03 9.75 -1.21
N PHE A 54 -12.70 8.60 -1.25
CA PHE A 54 -12.08 7.36 -1.71
C PHE A 54 -11.84 7.34 -3.23
N GLN A 55 -12.79 7.81 -4.03
CA GLN A 55 -12.65 7.83 -5.48
C GLN A 55 -11.54 8.77 -5.95
N PRO A 56 -11.41 10.02 -5.45
CA PRO A 56 -10.28 10.89 -5.78
C PRO A 56 -8.93 10.29 -5.38
N PHE A 57 -8.84 9.72 -4.17
CA PHE A 57 -7.62 9.07 -3.69
C PHE A 57 -7.23 7.87 -4.57
N PHE A 58 -8.20 7.00 -4.88
CA PHE A 58 -7.98 5.84 -5.73
C PHE A 58 -7.61 6.26 -7.15
N GLY A 59 -8.24 7.30 -7.69
CA GLY A 59 -7.88 7.86 -9.00
C GLY A 59 -6.42 8.32 -9.09
N ASN A 60 -5.91 8.99 -8.06
CA ASN A 60 -4.51 9.40 -7.98
C ASN A 60 -3.56 8.18 -7.94
N LEU A 61 -3.90 7.17 -7.13
CA LEU A 61 -3.15 5.92 -7.08
C LEU A 61 -3.11 5.23 -8.46
N LEU A 62 -4.24 5.16 -9.18
CA LEU A 62 -4.30 4.57 -10.51
C LEU A 62 -3.49 5.36 -11.54
N GLU A 63 -3.46 6.69 -11.49
CA GLU A 63 -2.60 7.51 -12.36
C GLU A 63 -1.11 7.16 -12.18
N ILE A 64 -0.67 7.02 -10.94
CA ILE A 64 0.70 6.61 -10.60
C ILE A 64 0.96 5.19 -11.13
N LEU A 65 0.05 4.25 -10.87
CA LEU A 65 0.18 2.86 -11.31
C LEU A 65 0.19 2.72 -12.84
N ARG A 66 -0.61 3.48 -13.58
CA ARG A 66 -0.58 3.52 -15.06
C ARG A 66 0.79 3.97 -15.57
N THR A 67 1.39 4.97 -14.92
CA THR A 67 2.72 5.46 -15.31
C THR A 67 3.81 4.42 -15.02
N LEU A 68 3.73 3.74 -13.86
CA LEU A 68 4.73 2.73 -13.46
C LEU A 68 4.62 1.41 -14.23
N CYS A 69 3.40 0.97 -14.52
CA CYS A 69 3.16 -0.30 -15.22
C CYS A 69 3.20 -0.18 -16.76
N GLY A 70 3.12 1.06 -17.27
CA GLY A 70 2.98 1.32 -18.70
C GLY A 70 1.61 0.93 -19.26
N SER A 71 1.43 1.17 -20.57
CA SER A 71 0.16 0.95 -21.28
C SER A 71 -0.20 -0.51 -21.54
N SER A 72 0.68 -1.45 -21.20
CA SER A 72 0.47 -2.89 -21.46
C SER A 72 -0.44 -3.58 -20.44
N ARG A 73 -0.58 -3.00 -19.25
CA ARG A 73 -1.33 -3.61 -18.16
C ARG A 73 -2.80 -3.20 -18.23
N PRO A 74 -3.76 -4.14 -18.28
CA PRO A 74 -5.18 -3.82 -18.37
C PRO A 74 -5.69 -3.17 -17.07
N GLU A 75 -6.69 -2.29 -17.19
CA GLU A 75 -7.17 -1.46 -16.08
C GLU A 75 -7.64 -2.27 -14.86
N HIS A 76 -8.26 -3.43 -15.08
CA HIS A 76 -8.72 -4.29 -13.99
C HIS A 76 -7.56 -4.84 -13.14
N GLU A 77 -6.36 -5.02 -13.71
CA GLU A 77 -5.17 -5.39 -12.93
C GLU A 77 -4.66 -4.22 -12.12
N LEU A 78 -4.70 -3.00 -12.66
CA LEU A 78 -4.35 -1.79 -11.91
C LEU A 78 -5.30 -1.57 -10.74
N HIS A 79 -6.60 -1.81 -10.92
CA HIS A 79 -7.56 -1.82 -9.82
C HIS A 79 -7.20 -2.83 -8.73
N ARG A 80 -6.88 -4.08 -9.11
CA ARG A 80 -6.48 -5.14 -8.16
C ARG A 80 -5.21 -4.75 -7.38
N ILE A 81 -4.21 -4.19 -8.06
CA ILE A 81 -2.98 -3.70 -7.42
C ILE A 81 -3.33 -2.57 -6.46
N GLY A 82 -4.10 -1.58 -6.90
CA GLY A 82 -4.51 -0.45 -6.07
C GLY A 82 -5.25 -0.89 -4.81
N PHE A 83 -6.23 -1.78 -4.93
CA PHE A 83 -6.94 -2.34 -3.78
C PHE A 83 -6.01 -3.12 -2.85
N SER A 84 -5.07 -3.90 -3.39
CA SER A 84 -4.10 -4.66 -2.59
C SER A 84 -3.19 -3.74 -1.75
N ILE A 85 -2.80 -2.59 -2.28
CA ILE A 85 -2.01 -1.58 -1.55
C ILE A 85 -2.85 -0.99 -0.42
N ILE A 86 -4.07 -0.56 -0.73
CA ILE A 86 -4.98 0.07 0.25
C ILE A 86 -5.32 -0.89 1.38
N SER A 87 -5.64 -2.15 1.06
CA SER A 87 -5.99 -3.17 2.06
C SER A 87 -4.87 -3.40 3.07
N GLN A 88 -3.61 -3.39 2.64
CA GLN A 88 -2.47 -3.51 3.56
C GLN A 88 -2.38 -2.33 4.52
N CYS A 89 -2.54 -1.10 4.02
CA CYS A 89 -2.52 0.10 4.88
C CYS A 89 -3.67 0.07 5.91
N VAL A 90 -4.89 -0.24 5.44
CA VAL A 90 -6.09 -0.28 6.30
C VAL A 90 -6.01 -1.40 7.34
N PHE A 91 -5.42 -2.55 7.00
CA PHE A 91 -5.32 -3.71 7.89
C PHE A 91 -4.69 -3.34 9.24
N TYR A 92 -3.55 -2.67 9.23
CA TYR A 92 -2.82 -2.30 10.45
C TYR A 92 -3.61 -1.36 11.36
N ARG A 93 -4.53 -0.56 10.79
CA ARG A 93 -5.40 0.33 11.57
C ARG A 93 -6.68 -0.36 12.04
N ALA A 94 -7.38 -1.03 11.12
CA ALA A 94 -8.65 -1.70 11.36
C ALA A 94 -8.52 -2.86 12.35
N HIS A 95 -7.42 -3.60 12.25
CA HIS A 95 -7.16 -4.80 13.04
C HIS A 95 -6.05 -4.61 14.07
N HIS A 96 -5.76 -3.36 14.48
CA HIS A 96 -4.67 -3.07 15.43
C HIS A 96 -4.71 -3.99 16.66
N ARG A 97 -5.88 -4.21 17.28
CA ARG A 97 -6.03 -5.13 18.44
C ARG A 97 -5.64 -6.57 18.14
N ILE A 98 -5.97 -7.09 16.95
CA ILE A 98 -5.55 -8.43 16.54
C ILE A 98 -4.03 -8.48 16.41
N VAL A 99 -3.42 -7.44 15.84
CA VAL A 99 -1.95 -7.33 15.76
C VAL A 99 -1.31 -7.30 17.15
N GLU A 100 -1.90 -6.60 18.13
CA GLU A 100 -1.38 -6.60 19.52
C GLU A 100 -1.52 -7.95 20.23
N MET A 101 -2.48 -8.78 19.84
CA MET A 101 -2.64 -10.14 20.36
C MET A 101 -1.66 -11.13 19.74
N MET A 102 -1.21 -10.85 18.52
CA MET A 102 -0.29 -11.71 17.76
C MET A 102 1.17 -11.46 18.09
N LEU A 103 1.54 -10.21 18.39
CA LEU A 103 2.93 -9.76 18.46
C LEU A 103 3.21 -9.08 19.81
N ASP A 104 4.42 -9.27 20.33
CA ASP A 104 4.82 -8.62 21.57
C ASP A 104 5.02 -7.10 21.38
N ALA A 105 4.99 -6.35 22.48
CA ALA A 105 5.05 -4.90 22.45
C ALA A 105 6.38 -4.34 21.91
N GLN A 106 7.49 -5.07 22.12
CA GLN A 106 8.81 -4.62 21.67
C GLN A 106 8.94 -4.81 20.16
N GLU A 107 8.51 -5.95 19.62
CA GLU A 107 8.45 -6.19 18.18
C GLU A 107 7.61 -5.13 17.46
N ARG A 108 6.41 -4.82 17.99
CA ARG A 108 5.55 -3.77 17.40
C ARG A 108 6.22 -2.40 17.40
N LYS A 109 6.91 -2.05 18.49
CA LYS A 109 7.60 -0.77 18.62
C LYS A 109 8.77 -0.64 17.64
N ASP A 110 9.51 -1.72 17.41
CA ASP A 110 10.72 -1.69 16.61
C ASP A 110 10.47 -1.92 15.11
N HIS A 111 9.41 -2.63 14.75
CA HIS A 111 9.20 -3.10 13.37
C HIS A 111 7.83 -2.76 12.76
N PHE A 112 6.87 -2.27 13.55
CA PHE A 112 5.52 -1.94 13.09
C PHE A 112 5.17 -0.46 13.29
N THR A 113 6.19 0.41 13.26
CA THR A 113 5.99 1.86 13.20
C THR A 113 5.34 2.25 11.88
N ALA A 114 4.70 3.41 11.82
CA ALA A 114 4.10 3.92 10.58
C ALA A 114 5.13 4.04 9.44
N GLU A 115 6.37 4.40 9.77
CA GLU A 115 7.49 4.51 8.83
C GLU A 115 7.92 3.15 8.28
N GLU A 116 8.15 2.16 9.16
CA GLU A 116 8.52 0.80 8.76
C GLU A 116 7.42 0.13 7.92
N LEU A 117 6.15 0.28 8.33
CA LEU A 117 5.03 -0.27 7.59
C LEU A 117 4.89 0.37 6.21
N ALA A 118 5.01 1.70 6.12
CA ALA A 118 4.94 2.40 4.84
C ALA A 118 6.05 1.94 3.87
N GLU A 119 7.29 1.85 4.36
CA GLU A 119 8.42 1.40 3.55
C GLU A 119 8.24 -0.06 3.10
N ARG A 120 7.74 -0.95 3.98
CA ARG A 120 7.47 -2.35 3.63
C ARG A 120 6.37 -2.49 2.60
N ILE A 121 5.26 -1.76 2.75
CA ILE A 121 4.16 -1.76 1.78
C ILE A 121 4.63 -1.19 0.44
N PHE A 122 5.46 -0.14 0.45
CA PHE A 122 6.05 0.39 -0.78
C PHE A 122 6.92 -0.65 -1.49
N ARG A 123 7.86 -1.30 -0.79
CA ARG A 123 8.69 -2.37 -1.39
C ARG A 123 7.87 -3.54 -1.91
N PHE A 124 6.84 -3.97 -1.17
CA PHE A 124 5.90 -5.00 -1.61
C PHE A 124 5.19 -4.57 -2.91
N SER A 125 4.74 -3.32 -2.97
CA SER A 125 4.07 -2.75 -4.15
C SER A 125 5.00 -2.71 -5.36
N GLN A 126 6.26 -2.32 -5.17
CA GLN A 126 7.28 -2.34 -6.23
C GLN A 126 7.51 -3.75 -6.79
N ALA A 127 7.58 -4.76 -5.92
CA ALA A 127 7.69 -6.14 -6.36
C ALA A 127 6.46 -6.59 -7.16
N ALA A 128 5.25 -6.28 -6.68
CA ALA A 128 3.99 -6.64 -7.33
C ALA A 128 3.83 -6.01 -8.73
N ILE A 129 4.31 -4.78 -8.94
CA ILE A 129 4.24 -4.12 -10.25
C ILE A 129 5.33 -4.56 -11.23
N GLY A 130 6.25 -5.45 -10.80
CA GLY A 130 7.35 -5.95 -11.63
C GLY A 130 8.59 -5.06 -11.64
N MET A 131 8.70 -4.14 -10.68
CA MET A 131 9.87 -3.28 -10.47
C MET A 131 10.91 -3.89 -9.52
N ALA A 132 10.64 -5.07 -8.93
CA ALA A 132 11.69 -5.81 -8.26
C ALA A 132 12.81 -6.07 -9.27
N SER A 133 13.99 -5.52 -8.98
CA SER A 133 15.20 -5.76 -9.76
C SER A 133 15.29 -7.24 -10.08
N SER A 134 15.43 -7.58 -11.37
CA SER A 134 15.69 -8.93 -11.85
C SER A 134 16.97 -9.47 -11.23
N GLY A 135 16.89 -9.94 -9.99
CA GLY A 135 17.92 -10.68 -9.27
C GLY A 135 17.91 -12.14 -9.71
N VAL A 136 17.84 -12.39 -11.02
CA VAL A 136 18.23 -13.69 -11.57
C VAL A 136 19.68 -13.56 -11.96
N THR A 137 20.57 -13.66 -10.98
CA THR A 137 21.96 -13.99 -11.22
C THR A 137 21.97 -15.39 -11.80
N ASN A 138 22.13 -15.47 -13.11
CA ASN A 138 22.37 -16.69 -13.87
C ASN A 138 23.67 -17.33 -13.35
N ALA A 139 23.56 -18.24 -12.37
CA ALA A 139 24.65 -19.02 -11.84
C ALA A 139 24.30 -20.51 -11.91
N MET A 140 24.21 -21.04 -13.14
CA MET A 140 24.57 -22.45 -13.39
C MET A 140 24.86 -22.68 -14.90
N THR A 141 25.88 -22.01 -15.42
CA THR A 141 26.62 -22.52 -16.60
C THR A 141 28.10 -22.49 -16.28
N ARG A 142 28.59 -23.62 -15.73
CA ARG A 142 29.94 -24.20 -15.92
C ARG A 142 30.14 -25.34 -14.91
N SER A 143 30.02 -26.58 -15.37
CA SER A 143 31.20 -27.44 -15.45
C SER A 143 30.89 -28.61 -16.37
N THR A 144 31.49 -28.51 -17.56
CA THR A 144 31.85 -29.61 -18.47
C THR A 144 32.65 -30.68 -17.75
N ASP A 145 32.45 -31.92 -18.22
CA ASP A 145 33.44 -32.98 -18.44
C ASP A 145 34.64 -33.08 -17.48
N ALA A 146 34.62 -34.14 -16.68
CA ALA A 146 35.79 -34.96 -16.35
C ALA A 146 35.33 -36.41 -16.13
#